data_AF-W9V350-F1
#
_entry.id   AF-W9V350-F1
#
_cell.length_a   1.000
_cell.length_b   1.000
_cell.length_c   1.000
_cell.angle_alpha   90.00
_cell.angle_beta   90.00
_cell.angle_gamma   90.00
#
_symmetry.space_group_name_H-M   'P 1'
#
loop_
_entity.id
_entity.type
_entity.pdbx_description
1 polymer ?
#
loop_
_entity_poly.entity_id
_entity_poly.type
_entity_poly.pdbx_seq_one_letter_code
_entity_poly.pdbx_strand_id
1 'polypeptide(L)'
;MKVQVLGCSGGIGVGEFTTCVRINEDILLDAGTGLGCLTQAELTQLRHVFITHSHLDHVCLLPMLIDNQFELLTSPIHVYGVSPVLESLHQHIFNWKIWPDFTQLPSADAPVMAFTTLTSNEL
;
A
#
# COMPACT_ATOMS: atom_id res chain seq x y z
N MET A 1 -20.48 -4.66 -1.41
CA MET A 1 -19.16 -4.53 -2.05
C MET A 1 -19.21 -3.35 -3.00
N LYS A 2 -18.44 -2.29 -2.72
CA LYS A 2 -18.31 -1.10 -3.56
C LYS A 2 -16.90 -1.08 -4.18
N VAL A 3 -16.77 -0.73 -5.45
CA VAL A 3 -15.47 -0.62 -6.13
C VAL A 3 -15.32 0.78 -6.68
N GLN A 4 -14.20 1.43 -6.40
CA GLN A 4 -13.85 2.75 -6.90
C GLN A 4 -12.47 2.69 -7.57
N VAL A 5 -12.44 2.96 -8.87
CA VAL A 5 -11.19 3.09 -9.62
C VAL A 5 -10.65 4.50 -9.38
N LEU A 6 -9.50 4.59 -8.71
CA LEU A 6 -8.82 5.86 -8.41
C LEU A 6 -7.74 6.18 -9.45
N GLY A 7 -7.15 5.14 -10.04
CA GLY A 7 -6.25 5.24 -11.18
C GLY A 7 -6.22 3.94 -11.98
N CYS A 8 -6.00 4.06 -13.29
CA CYS A 8 -5.98 2.96 -14.24
C CYS A 8 -5.11 3.25 -15.48
N SER A 9 -4.25 4.27 -15.42
CA SER A 9 -3.27 4.57 -16.47
C SER A 9 -1.98 3.78 -16.25
N GLY A 10 -1.28 3.44 -17.33
CA GLY A 10 0.09 2.91 -17.26
C GLY A 10 1.16 4.00 -17.10
N GLY A 11 0.76 5.27 -16.97
CA GLY A 11 1.64 6.41 -16.84
C GLY A 11 1.00 7.56 -16.06
N ILE A 12 1.65 8.72 -16.09
CA ILE A 12 1.20 9.92 -15.38
C ILE A 12 0.94 11.08 -16.34
N GLY A 13 -0.08 11.89 -16.03
CA GLY A 13 -0.49 13.03 -16.83
C GLY A 13 -1.56 13.84 -16.10
N VAL A 14 -1.98 14.97 -16.66
CA VAL A 14 -3.05 15.78 -16.07
C VAL A 14 -4.35 14.96 -16.10
N GLY A 15 -4.84 14.58 -14.91
CA GLY A 15 -6.03 13.72 -14.77
C GLY A 15 -5.77 12.24 -15.06
N GLU A 16 -4.51 11.84 -15.27
CA GLU A 16 -4.12 10.43 -15.45
C GLU A 16 -3.33 9.95 -14.24
N PHE A 17 -3.85 8.89 -13.61
CA PHE A 17 -3.29 8.32 -12.41
C PHE A 17 -3.00 6.83 -12.61
N THR A 18 -1.89 6.37 -12.04
CA THR A 18 -1.47 4.98 -12.10
C THR A 18 -2.31 4.10 -11.18
N THR A 19 -2.23 2.80 -11.40
CA THR A 19 -3.13 1.78 -10.85
C THR A 19 -3.35 1.94 -9.34
N CYS A 20 -4.61 2.19 -8.97
CA CYS A 20 -5.09 2.13 -7.59
C CYS A 20 -6.60 1.95 -7.61
N VAL A 21 -7.10 0.91 -6.95
CA VAL A 21 -8.53 0.61 -6.85
C VAL A 21 -8.89 0.44 -5.38
N ARG A 22 -9.86 1.22 -4.91
CA ARG A 22 -10.41 1.06 -3.56
C ARG A 22 -11.62 0.13 -3.59
N ILE A 23 -11.66 -0.83 -2.68
CA ILE A 23 -12.78 -1.73 -2.45
C ILE A 23 -13.35 -1.41 -1.07
N ASN A 24 -14.65 -1.12 -1.02
CA ASN A 24 -15.33 -0.58 0.17
C ASN A 24 -14.60 0.69 0.67
N GLU A 25 -14.28 0.76 1.96
CA GLU A 25 -13.68 1.91 2.60
C GLU A 25 -12.23 1.66 3.03
N ASP A 26 -11.83 0.40 3.19
CA ASP A 26 -10.64 -0.02 3.93
C ASP A 26 -9.63 -0.87 3.14
N ILE A 27 -9.97 -1.29 1.92
CA ILE A 27 -9.14 -2.14 1.06
C ILE A 27 -8.64 -1.37 -0.17
N LEU A 28 -7.35 -1.47 -0.46
CA LEU A 28 -6.74 -1.08 -1.73
C LEU A 28 -6.25 -2.30 -2.51
N LEU A 29 -6.44 -2.26 -3.83
CA LEU A 29 -5.66 -3.01 -4.79
C LEU A 29 -4.69 -2.04 -5.48
N ASP A 30 -3.41 -2.26 -5.24
CA ASP A 30 -2.29 -1.37 -5.56
C ASP A 30 -2.40 0.04 -4.94
N ALA A 31 -1.26 0.70 -4.86
CA ALA A 31 -1.07 2.01 -4.24
C ALA A 31 -0.25 2.93 -5.18
N GLY A 32 -0.65 2.98 -6.45
CA GLY A 32 -0.14 3.94 -7.43
C GLY A 32 -0.60 5.38 -7.15
N THR A 33 -0.37 6.28 -8.11
CA THR A 33 -0.66 7.71 -7.97
C THR A 33 -2.16 8.01 -7.80
N GLY A 34 -3.05 7.08 -8.19
CA GLY A 34 -4.50 7.21 -7.96
C GLY A 34 -4.85 7.30 -6.48
N LEU A 35 -4.02 6.76 -5.59
CA LEU A 35 -4.24 6.88 -4.14
C LEU A 35 -4.33 8.34 -3.68
N GLY A 36 -3.63 9.26 -4.35
CA GLY A 36 -3.66 10.70 -4.06
C GLY A 36 -5.02 11.38 -4.32
N CYS A 37 -5.99 10.68 -4.92
CA CYS A 37 -7.35 11.19 -5.11
C CYS A 37 -8.24 11.07 -3.86
N LEU A 38 -7.82 10.30 -2.85
CA LEU A 38 -8.59 10.13 -1.61
C LEU A 38 -8.40 11.33 -0.67
N THR A 39 -9.46 11.68 0.05
CA THR A 39 -9.37 12.66 1.14
C THR A 39 -8.67 12.09 2.36
N GLN A 40 -8.17 12.94 3.25
CA GLN A 40 -7.52 12.49 4.49
C GLN A 40 -8.42 11.59 5.35
N ALA A 41 -9.73 11.88 5.40
CA ALA A 41 -10.70 11.06 6.13
C ALA A 41 -10.94 9.69 5.48
N GLU A 42 -10.70 9.54 4.19
CA GLU A 42 -10.75 8.25 3.49
C GLU A 42 -9.45 7.48 3.67
N LEU A 43 -8.29 8.15 3.62
CA LEU A 43 -6.99 7.53 3.85
C LEU A 43 -6.93 6.86 5.23
N THR A 44 -7.44 7.51 6.28
CA THR A 44 -7.43 6.97 7.65
C THR A 44 -8.28 5.72 7.87
N GLN A 45 -9.14 5.36 6.91
CA GLN A 45 -9.95 4.14 6.95
C GLN A 45 -9.23 2.92 6.36
N LEU A 46 -8.17 3.14 5.57
CA LEU A 46 -7.45 2.07 4.89
C LEU A 46 -6.68 1.18 5.87
N ARG A 47 -6.85 -0.14 5.75
CA ARG A 47 -6.19 -1.15 6.58
C ARG A 47 -5.54 -2.27 5.80
N HIS A 48 -6.01 -2.53 4.59
CA HIS A 48 -5.56 -3.65 3.78
C HIS A 48 -5.11 -3.16 2.41
N VAL A 49 -3.89 -3.49 2.01
CA VAL A 49 -3.35 -3.12 0.69
C VAL A 49 -2.85 -4.37 0.00
N PHE A 50 -3.48 -4.75 -1.11
CA PHE A 50 -3.08 -5.89 -1.94
C PHE A 50 -2.21 -5.38 -3.08
N ILE A 51 -0.97 -5.84 -3.17
CA ILE A 51 -0.03 -5.45 -4.22
C ILE A 51 0.08 -6.57 -5.25
N THR A 52 -0.20 -6.21 -6.50
CA THR A 52 -0.12 -7.14 -7.63
C THR A 52 1.32 -7.46 -8.01
N HIS A 53 2.16 -6.45 -8.13
CA HIS A 53 3.59 -6.55 -8.40
C HIS A 53 4.36 -5.28 -7.97
N SER A 54 5.68 -5.35 -7.93
CA SER A 54 6.53 -4.33 -7.30
C SER A 54 6.98 -3.19 -8.22
N HIS A 55 6.35 -3.01 -9.39
CA HIS A 55 6.66 -1.85 -10.22
C HIS A 55 6.19 -0.55 -9.56
N LEU A 56 6.94 0.52 -9.77
CA LEU A 56 6.79 1.76 -9.02
C LEU A 56 5.42 2.40 -9.22
N ASP A 57 4.84 2.31 -10.40
CA ASP A 57 3.51 2.83 -10.71
C ASP A 57 2.38 2.11 -9.95
N HIS A 58 2.64 0.94 -9.34
CA HIS A 58 1.71 0.23 -8.48
C HIS A 58 1.96 0.45 -6.98
N VAL A 59 3.11 0.99 -6.58
CA VAL A 59 3.52 1.03 -5.15
C VAL A 59 4.00 2.40 -4.69
N CYS A 60 4.14 3.39 -5.58
CA CYS A 60 4.80 4.66 -5.29
C CYS A 60 4.19 5.44 -4.13
N LEU A 61 2.88 5.34 -3.89
CA LEU A 61 2.21 6.03 -2.79
C LEU A 61 1.99 5.15 -1.56
N LEU A 62 2.37 3.87 -1.58
CA LEU A 62 2.30 3.01 -0.39
C LEU A 62 3.14 3.57 0.78
N PRO A 63 4.41 3.99 0.59
CA PRO A 63 5.20 4.51 1.69
C PRO A 63 4.62 5.81 2.26
N MET A 64 4.08 6.67 1.40
CA MET A 64 3.42 7.92 1.80
C MET A 64 2.14 7.67 2.59
N LEU A 65 1.36 6.65 2.22
CA LEU A 65 0.13 6.26 2.92
C LEU A 65 0.41 5.86 4.37
N ILE A 66 1.45 5.07 4.59
CA ILE A 66 1.81 4.57 5.92
C ILE A 66 2.36 5.71 6.78
N ASP A 67 3.24 6.55 6.21
CA ASP A 67 3.82 7.70 6.91
C ASP A 67 2.76 8.72 7.32
N ASN A 68 1.83 9.03 6.41
CA ASN A 68 0.71 9.94 6.66
C ASN A 68 -0.17 9.52 7.85
N GLN A 69 -0.24 8.20 8.12
CA GLN A 69 -1.06 7.65 9.19
C GLN A 69 -0.23 7.22 10.41
N PHE A 70 1.09 7.40 10.40
CA PHE A 70 2.02 6.82 11.36
C PHE A 70 1.61 7.04 12.82
N GLU A 71 1.30 8.30 13.18
CA GLU A 71 0.91 8.66 14.55
C GLU A 71 -0.53 8.28 14.92
N LEU A 72 -1.37 7.97 13.91
CA LEU A 72 -2.79 7.68 14.08
C LEU A 72 -3.08 6.17 14.16
N LEU A 73 -2.17 5.33 13.64
CA LEU A 73 -2.37 3.90 13.57
C LEU A 73 -2.23 3.26 14.96
N THR A 74 -3.32 2.65 15.42
CA THR A 74 -3.33 1.78 16.61
C THR A 74 -3.15 0.30 16.26
N SER A 75 -3.11 -0.03 14.97
CA SER A 75 -2.93 -1.37 14.40
C SER A 75 -2.24 -1.23 13.04
N PRO A 76 -1.44 -2.21 12.61
CA PRO A 76 -0.72 -2.11 11.35
C PRO A 76 -1.67 -2.04 10.13
N ILE A 77 -1.22 -1.35 9.10
CA ILE A 77 -1.71 -1.59 7.73
C ILE A 77 -1.09 -2.90 7.24
N HIS A 78 -1.93 -3.81 6.78
CA HIS A 78 -1.49 -5.08 6.21
C HIS A 78 -1.23 -4.93 4.72
N VAL A 79 -0.02 -5.25 4.29
CA VAL A 79 0.40 -5.27 2.89
C VAL A 79 0.47 -6.71 2.42
N TYR A 80 -0.44 -7.08 1.52
CA TYR A 80 -0.60 -8.42 0.98
C TYR A 80 0.05 -8.54 -0.39
N GLY A 81 0.64 -9.70 -0.66
CA GLY A 81 1.27 -10.00 -1.94
C GLY A 81 1.94 -11.36 -1.91
N VAL A 82 2.40 -11.84 -3.06
CA VAL A 82 3.25 -13.06 -3.12
C VAL A 82 4.66 -12.75 -2.62
N SER A 83 5.38 -13.76 -2.11
CA SER A 83 6.70 -13.54 -1.47
C SER A 83 7.68 -12.70 -2.30
N PRO A 84 7.86 -12.94 -3.63
CA PRO A 84 8.80 -12.13 -4.41
C PRO A 84 8.45 -10.63 -4.45
N VAL A 85 7.17 -10.28 -4.37
CA VAL A 85 6.69 -8.89 -4.37
C VAL A 85 6.99 -8.24 -3.02
N LEU A 86 6.68 -8.94 -1.92
CA LEU A 86 6.91 -8.43 -0.56
C LEU A 86 8.40 -8.31 -0.24
N GLU A 87 9.22 -9.27 -0.68
CA GLU A 87 10.68 -9.21 -0.58
C GLU A 87 11.24 -8.00 -1.35
N SER A 88 10.76 -7.75 -2.57
CA SER A 88 11.17 -6.59 -3.36
C SER A 88 10.85 -5.27 -2.66
N LEU A 89 9.65 -5.15 -2.07
CA LEU A 89 9.25 -3.97 -1.29
C LEU A 89 10.14 -3.79 -0.06
N HIS A 90 10.40 -4.86 0.70
CA HIS A 90 11.26 -4.79 1.89
C HIS A 90 12.70 -4.40 1.55
N GLN A 91 13.30 -5.06 0.56
CA GLN A 91 14.70 -4.85 0.19
C GLN A 91 14.97 -3.50 -0.47
N HIS A 92 14.01 -3.00 -1.26
CA HIS A 92 14.26 -1.84 -2.13
C HIS A 92 13.51 -0.58 -1.74
N ILE A 93 12.42 -0.65 -0.96
CA ILE A 93 11.64 0.51 -0.54
C ILE A 93 11.75 0.71 0.98
N PHE A 94 11.32 -0.26 1.77
CA PHE A 94 11.26 -0.18 3.24
C PHE A 94 12.57 -0.66 3.88
N ASN A 95 13.67 0.03 3.56
CA ASN A 95 15.03 -0.44 3.83
C ASN A 95 15.93 0.58 4.55
N TRP A 96 15.36 1.65 5.11
CA TRP A 96 16.06 2.77 5.74
C TRP A 96 16.96 3.62 4.81
N LYS A 97 16.97 3.33 3.50
CA LYS A 97 17.74 4.08 2.49
C LYS A 97 16.84 4.87 1.57
N ILE A 98 15.79 4.22 1.05
CA ILE A 98 14.76 4.87 0.24
C ILE A 98 13.66 5.41 1.13
N TRP A 99 13.12 4.58 2.02
CA TRP A 99 12.11 4.95 2.99
C TRP A 99 12.33 4.22 4.33
N PRO A 100 11.81 4.72 5.46
CA PRO A 100 11.82 3.99 6.73
C PRO A 100 11.27 2.57 6.61
N ASP A 101 11.86 1.63 7.36
CA ASP A 101 11.29 0.29 7.48
C ASP A 101 10.13 0.31 8.48
N PHE A 102 8.92 0.48 7.96
CA PHE A 102 7.70 0.50 8.76
C PHE A 102 7.31 -0.85 9.38
N THR A 103 8.00 -1.94 9.03
CA THR A 103 7.87 -3.22 9.76
C THR A 103 8.60 -3.20 11.11
N GLN A 104 9.42 -2.18 11.36
CA GLN A 104 10.19 -2.00 12.59
C GLN A 104 9.80 -0.76 13.39
N LEU A 105 8.84 0.03 12.90
CA LEU A 105 8.41 1.28 13.53
C LEU A 105 6.94 1.23 13.96
N PRO A 106 6.57 1.81 15.11
CA PRO A 106 7.45 2.42 16.12
C PRO A 106 8.33 1.40 16.86
N SER A 107 7.97 0.12 16.84
CA SER A 107 8.80 -0.99 17.29
C SER A 107 8.47 -2.25 16.50
N ALA A 108 9.38 -3.24 16.50
CA ALA A 108 9.15 -4.52 15.84
C ALA A 108 7.99 -5.33 16.47
N ASP A 109 7.68 -5.11 17.75
CA ASP A 109 6.58 -5.78 18.45
C ASP A 109 5.21 -5.14 18.16
N ALA A 110 5.19 -3.87 17.75
CA ALA A 110 3.98 -3.12 17.44
C ALA A 110 4.19 -2.22 16.21
N PRO A 111 4.42 -2.80 15.01
CA PRO A 111 4.71 -2.01 13.84
C PRO A 111 3.45 -1.38 13.24
N VAL A 112 3.61 -0.29 12.47
CA VAL A 112 2.53 0.35 11.71
C VAL A 112 2.25 -0.31 10.36
N MET A 113 3.14 -1.21 9.91
CA MET A 113 2.98 -1.98 8.68
C MET A 113 3.36 -3.44 8.92
N ALA A 114 2.57 -4.36 8.37
CA ALA A 114 2.88 -5.79 8.38
C ALA A 114 2.73 -6.41 6.99
N PHE A 115 3.74 -7.16 6.54
CA PHE A 115 3.62 -7.96 5.32
C PHE A 115 2.82 -9.24 5.58
N THR A 116 1.90 -9.57 4.68
CA THR A 116 1.09 -10.79 4.75
C THR A 116 1.18 -11.54 3.42
N THR A 117 1.95 -12.62 3.41
CA THR A 117 2.15 -13.45 2.21
C THR A 117 0.85 -14.12 1.79
N LEU A 118 0.48 -13.96 0.52
CA LEU A 118 -0.60 -14.71 -0.10
C LEU A 118 -0.04 -16.00 -0.69
N THR A 119 -0.67 -17.11 -0.35
CA THR A 119 -0.42 -18.41 -0.97
C THR A 119 -1.55 -18.71 -1.93
N SER A 120 -1.23 -19.27 -3.10
CA SER A 120 -2.24 -19.90 -3.93
C SER A 120 -2.74 -21.13 -3.20
N ASN A 121 -4.04 -21.21 -2.91
CA ASN A 121 -4.63 -22.51 -2.69
C ASN A 121 -4.60 -23.24 -4.04
N GLU A 122 -3.86 -24.33 -4.14
CA GLU A 122 -4.10 -25.31 -5.20
C GLU A 122 -5.56 -25.79 -5.01
N LEU A 123 -6.44 -25.38 -5.92
CA LEU A 123 -7.83 -25.84 -5.98
C LEU A 123 -7.88 -27.25 -6.60
#